data_AF-A0A150FTF7-F1
#
_entry.id   AF-A0A150FTF7-F1
#
_cell.length_a   1.000
_cell.length_b   1.000
_cell.length_c   1.000
_cell.angle_alpha   90.00
_cell.angle_beta   90.00
_cell.angle_gamma   90.00
#
_symmetry.space_group_name_H-M   'P 1'
#
loop_
_entity.id
_entity.type
_entity.pdbx_description
1 polymer ?
#
loop_
_entity_poly.entity_id
_entity_poly.type
_entity_poly.pdbx_seq_one_letter_code
_entity_poly.pdbx_strand_id
1 'polypeptide(L)' 'MIYIREEIREIEHGKADKENNVLKHAPQAPSVVLADKWERPYTRERAAYPAPWVRQAKF' A
#
# COMPACT_ATOMS: atom_id res chain seq x y z
N MET A 1 -4.34 -4.11 12.66
CA MET A 1 -3.00 -3.81 13.22
C MET A 1 -1.91 -4.78 12.74
N ILE A 2 -2.19 -6.07 12.52
CA ILE A 2 -1.17 -7.09 12.13
C ILE A 2 -0.55 -6.81 10.75
N TYR A 3 -1.36 -6.45 9.75
CA TYR A 3 -0.89 -6.20 8.37
C TYR A 3 0.08 -5.03 8.24
N ILE A 4 -0.12 -3.93 8.98
CA ILE A 4 0.82 -2.79 9.01
C ILE A 4 2.18 -3.24 9.56
N ARG A 5 2.19 -4.15 10.54
CA ARG A 5 3.45 -4.66 11.10
C ARG A 5 4.20 -5.55 10.10
N GLU A 6 3.49 -6.28 9.26
CA GLU A 6 4.10 -7.03 8.16
C GLU A 6 4.70 -6.12 7.09
N GLU A 7 4.02 -5.03 6.73
CA GLU A 7 4.58 -4.02 5.81
C GLU A 7 5.88 -3.40 6.36
N ILE A 8 5.91 -3.08 7.66
CA ILE A 8 7.14 -2.62 8.32
C ILE A 8 8.23 -3.70 8.24
N ARG A 9 7.87 -4.97 8.45
CA ARG A 9 8.82 -6.09 8.38
C ARG A 9 9.37 -6.27 6.96
N GLU A 10 8.58 -6.06 5.92
CA GLU A 10 9.08 -6.12 4.54
C GLU A 10 10.11 -5.01 4.24
N ILE A 11 9.93 -3.82 4.80
CA ILE A 11 10.90 -2.73 4.71
C ILE A 11 12.18 -3.07 5.50
N GLU A 12 12.04 -3.63 6.71
CA GLU A 12 13.17 -4.09 7.54
C GLU A 12 14.00 -5.17 6.83
N HIS A 13 13.34 -6.08 6.09
CA HIS A 13 13.98 -7.17 5.34
C HIS A 13 14.44 -6.76 3.94
N GLY A 14 14.28 -5.49 3.54
CA GLY A 14 14.70 -4.97 2.23
C GLY A 14 13.85 -5.46 1.05
N LYS A 15 12.67 -6.06 1.31
CA LYS A 15 11.72 -6.48 0.26
C LYS A 15 10.90 -5.31 -0.29
N ALA A 16 10.74 -4.24 0.51
CA ALA A 16 10.10 -3.00 0.11
C ALA A 16 11.07 -1.84 0.31
N ASP A 17 11.00 -0.84 -0.58
CA ASP A 17 11.83 0.35 -0.51
C ASP A 17 11.53 1.16 0.76
N LYS A 18 12.56 1.76 1.39
CA LYS A 18 12.39 2.53 2.63
C LYS A 18 11.68 3.86 2.42
N GLU A 19 11.85 4.47 1.26
CA GLU A 19 11.27 5.77 0.89
C GLU A 19 10.03 5.61 0.02
N ASN A 20 9.99 4.60 -0.85
CA ASN A 20 8.88 4.34 -1.78
C ASN A 20 8.08 3.09 -1.41
N ASN A 21 7.30 3.17 -0.33
CA ASN A 21 6.44 2.09 0.15
C ASN A 21 4.99 2.52 0.42
N VAL A 22 4.13 1.53 0.66
CA VAL A 22 2.69 1.72 0.93
C VAL A 22 2.47 2.62 2.15
N LEU A 23 3.28 2.45 3.21
CA LEU A 23 3.15 3.23 4.45
C LEU A 23 3.53 4.70 4.27
N LYS A 24 4.60 4.99 3.52
CA LYS A 24 5.09 6.36 3.28
C LYS A 24 4.18 7.16 2.35
N HIS A 25 3.46 6.49 1.48
CA HIS A 25 2.50 7.14 0.60
C HIS A 25 1.04 7.02 1.06
N ALA A 26 0.81 6.53 2.28
CA ALA A 26 -0.51 6.55 2.90
C ALA A 26 -0.82 7.97 3.45
N PRO A 27 -2.07 8.45 3.38
CA PRO A 27 -3.24 7.82 2.76
C PRO A 27 -3.23 7.89 1.21
N GLN A 28 -3.50 6.78 0.52
CA GLN A 28 -3.68 6.81 -0.93
C GLN A 28 -5.07 7.31 -1.29
N ALA A 29 -5.13 8.54 -1.82
CA ALA A 29 -6.36 9.10 -2.36
C ALA A 29 -6.89 8.26 -3.55
N PRO A 30 -8.21 8.14 -3.74
CA PRO A 30 -8.79 7.40 -4.86
C PRO A 30 -8.29 7.88 -6.23
N SER A 31 -8.04 9.19 -6.39
CA SER A 31 -7.47 9.78 -7.61
C SER A 31 -6.09 9.23 -7.97
N VAL A 32 -5.28 8.87 -6.97
CA VAL A 32 -3.94 8.29 -7.17
C VAL A 32 -4.05 6.81 -7.57
N VAL A 33 -4.98 6.07 -6.97
CA VAL A 33 -5.20 4.64 -7.27
C VAL A 33 -5.84 4.47 -8.65
N LEU A 34 -6.74 5.38 -9.04
CA LEU A 34 -7.45 5.37 -10.32
C LEU A 34 -6.69 6.05 -11.46
N ALA A 35 -5.52 6.64 -11.19
CA ALA A 35 -4.70 7.26 -12.23
C ALA A 35 -4.28 6.23 -13.30
N ASP A 36 -4.26 6.63 -14.57
CA ASP A 36 -3.85 5.75 -15.68
C ASP A 36 -2.43 5.22 -15.51
N LYS A 37 -1.52 6.08 -15.03
CA LYS A 37 -0.11 5.76 -14.82
C LYS A 37 0.15 5.30 -13.38
N TRP A 38 1.01 4.30 -13.22
CA TRP A 38 1.40 3.77 -11.92
C TRP A 38 2.90 3.49 -11.89
N GLU A 39 3.64 4.35 -11.20
CA GLU A 39 5.12 4.33 -11.15
C GLU A 39 5.65 3.85 -9.78
N ARG A 40 4.84 3.09 -9.04
CA ARG A 40 5.19 2.62 -7.69
C ARG A 40 5.64 1.16 -7.70
N PRO A 41 6.60 0.76 -6.84
CA PRO A 41 7.16 -0.58 -6.80
C PRO A 41 6.22 -1.63 -6.17
N TYR A 42 4.98 -1.25 -5.85
CA TYR A 42 3.95 -2.12 -5.29
C TYR A 42 2.64 -1.93 -6.05
N THR A 43 1.72 -2.89 -6.00
CA THR A 43 0.50 -2.87 -6.82
C THR A 43 -0.55 -1.89 -6.30
N ARG A 44 -1.45 -1.45 -7.20
CA ARG A 44 -2.65 -0.65 -6.85
C ARG A 44 -3.54 -1.36 -5.85
N GLU A 45 -3.68 -2.68 -5.97
CA GLU A 45 -4.47 -3.48 -5.03
C GLU A 45 -3.87 -3.45 -3.64
N ARG A 46 -2.53 -3.55 -3.52
CA ARG A 46 -1.86 -3.45 -2.22
C ARG A 46 -2.01 -2.06 -1.59
N ALA A 47 -2.06 -1.01 -2.42
CA ALA A 47 -2.30 0.36 -1.98
C ALA A 47 -3.76 0.59 -1.53
N ALA A 48 -4.74 0.09 -2.28
CA ALA A 48 -6.15 0.34 -2.00
C ALA A 48 -6.79 -0.68 -1.05
N TYR A 49 -6.32 -1.92 -1.05
CA TYR A 49 -6.91 -3.04 -0.33
C TYR A 49 -5.82 -3.82 0.43
N PRO A 50 -5.18 -3.21 1.45
CA PRO A 50 -4.12 -3.85 2.21
C PRO A 50 -4.60 -5.04 3.07
N ALA A 51 -5.91 -5.15 3.28
CA ALA A 51 -6.52 -6.27 3.99
C ALA A 51 -7.86 -6.65 3.34
N PRO A 52 -8.25 -7.95 3.41
CA PRO A 52 -9.43 -8.45 2.71
C PRO A 52 -10.74 -7.77 3.14
N TRP A 53 -10.85 -7.32 4.39
CA TRP A 53 -12.03 -6.59 4.88
C TRP A 53 -12.15 -5.16 4.30
N VAL A 54 -11.05 -4.54 3.88
CA VAL A 54 -11.08 -3.21 3.22
C VAL A 54 -11.75 -3.29 1.84
N ARG A 55 -11.78 -4.48 1.24
CA ARG A 55 -12.48 -4.74 -0.03
C ARG A 55 -14.01 -4.79 0.15
N GLN A 56 -14.48 -5.10 1.35
CA GLN A 56 -15.91 -5.16 1.67
C GLN A 56 -16.48 -3.78 2.04
N ALA A 57 -15.68 -2.92 2.66
CA ALA A 57 -16.06 -1.55 3.00
C ALA A 57 -14.87 -0.60 2.80
N LYS A 58 -14.76 -0.04 1.59
CA LYS A 58 -13.77 0.98 1.26
C LYS A 58 -14.35 2.36 1.59
N PHE A 59 -13.70 3.07 2.50
CA PHE A 59 -14.01 4.45 2.89
C PHE A 59 -13.28 5.45 1.99
#